data_AF-A0A4U6W5W3-F1
#
_entry.id   AF-A0A4U6W5W3-F1
#
_cell.length_a   1.000
_cell.length_b   1.000
_cell.length_c   1.000
_cell.angle_alpha   90.00
_cell.angle_beta   90.00
_cell.angle_gamma   90.00
#
_symmetry.space_group_name_H-M   'P 1'
#
loop_
_entity.id
_entity.type
_entity.pdbx_description
1 polymer ?
#
loop_
_entity_poly.entity_id
_entity_poly.type
_entity_poly.pdbx_seq_one_letter_code
_entity_poly.pdbx_strand_id
1 'polypeptide(L)'
;MGRRGAMLAVVAAVLAAAAAGAAAESREAAAKGMYHALFNFGDSLADAGNLIQNGTPEFLATARLPYGQTYFGKATGRCSDGRLVIDHLAQEFGLPLLPPSKAKNASFAHGANFAITGATALDTPYFVAKGLGDVIWNSGALMTQIEWFRELKPFFCNSTQECKKFFAKALFVVGEFGGNDYNAPLFAGKGITEAYKFMPDVIQGISDGIEALIAEGAVDLIVPGVMPTGCFPVYLNMLDEPKDGYGERSGCVRRFNTFSWVHNAHLKAMLEKLRAKHPNVRIIYGDYYTPVIQFMLRPEKFGFAKQLPRACCGAPSTPERAAYNFNVTAKCGEPGATACADPTTHWSWDGIHLTEAAYRHIAKGWLYGPFADQPIIQSS
;
A
#
# COMPACT_ATOMS: atom_id res chain seq x y z
N MET A 1 10.02 -1.51 49.42
CA MET A 1 10.63 -2.54 48.53
C MET A 1 12.13 -2.53 48.73
N GLY A 2 12.72 -3.62 49.22
CA GLY A 2 14.15 -3.68 49.54
C GLY A 2 15.04 -3.71 48.29
N ARG A 3 16.30 -3.22 48.42
CA ARG A 3 17.34 -3.19 47.36
C ARG A 3 17.44 -4.48 46.52
N ARG A 4 17.22 -5.66 47.13
CA ARG A 4 17.20 -6.95 46.43
C ARG A 4 16.06 -7.09 45.42
N GLY A 5 14.86 -6.61 45.73
CA GLY A 5 13.70 -6.68 44.83
C GLY A 5 13.84 -5.77 43.61
N ALA A 6 14.46 -4.59 43.78
CA ALA A 6 14.79 -3.70 42.68
C ALA A 6 15.86 -4.31 41.74
N MET A 7 16.88 -4.96 42.31
CA MET A 7 17.93 -5.62 41.52
C MET A 7 17.40 -6.82 40.71
N LEU A 8 16.53 -7.64 41.29
CA LEU A 8 15.85 -8.74 40.59
C LEU A 8 14.98 -8.24 39.42
N ALA A 9 14.25 -7.13 39.61
CA ALA A 9 13.43 -6.53 38.55
C ALA A 9 14.29 -5.99 37.39
N VAL A 10 15.43 -5.36 37.69
CA VAL A 10 16.36 -4.87 36.68
C VAL A 10 16.98 -6.02 35.89
N VAL A 11 17.43 -7.09 36.57
CA VAL A 11 17.99 -8.27 35.90
C VAL A 11 16.95 -8.95 35.01
N ALA A 12 15.70 -9.09 35.47
CA ALA A 12 14.61 -9.64 34.65
C ALA A 12 14.33 -8.79 33.40
N ALA A 13 14.32 -7.46 33.53
CA ALA A 13 14.14 -6.55 32.40
C ALA A 13 15.28 -6.62 31.39
N VAL A 14 16.54 -6.73 31.85
CA VAL A 14 17.72 -6.87 30.99
C VAL A 14 17.70 -8.21 30.25
N LEU A 15 17.37 -9.31 30.93
CA LEU A 15 17.24 -10.64 30.30
C LEU A 15 16.11 -10.67 29.27
N ALA A 16 14.97 -10.04 29.57
CA ALA A 16 13.85 -9.93 28.63
C ALA A 16 14.23 -9.11 27.38
N ALA A 17 14.95 -8.00 27.57
CA ALA A 17 15.43 -7.17 26.45
C ALA A 17 16.46 -7.92 25.60
N ALA A 18 17.40 -8.65 26.22
CA ALA A 18 18.38 -9.47 25.52
C ALA A 18 17.72 -10.62 24.73
N ALA A 19 16.74 -11.30 25.32
CA ALA A 19 15.98 -12.34 24.64
C ALA A 19 15.13 -11.80 23.47
N ALA A 20 14.52 -10.63 23.63
CA ALA A 20 13.81 -9.96 22.55
C ALA A 20 14.74 -9.52 21.41
N GLY A 21 15.95 -9.05 21.73
CA GLY A 21 16.99 -8.73 20.75
C GLY A 21 17.43 -9.95 19.94
N ALA A 22 17.76 -11.06 20.62
CA ALA A 22 18.15 -12.30 19.96
C ALA A 22 17.02 -12.88 19.08
N ALA A 23 15.77 -12.80 19.52
CA ALA A 23 14.62 -13.25 18.73
C ALA A 23 14.36 -12.37 17.50
N ALA A 24 14.64 -11.07 17.58
CA ALA A 24 14.56 -10.16 16.44
C ALA A 24 15.67 -10.48 15.41
N GLU A 25 16.92 -10.65 15.86
CA GLU A 25 18.05 -11.02 15.00
C GLU A 25 17.82 -12.37 14.31
N SER A 26 17.28 -13.37 15.02
CA SER A 26 16.98 -14.68 14.41
C SER A 26 15.89 -14.60 13.35
N ARG A 27 14.90 -13.72 13.52
CA ARG A 27 13.81 -13.53 12.55
C ARG A 27 14.29 -12.80 11.30
N GLU A 28 15.12 -11.77 11.47
CA GLU A 28 15.75 -11.04 10.37
C GLU A 28 16.69 -11.96 9.57
N ALA A 29 17.46 -12.82 10.25
CA ALA A 29 18.27 -13.84 9.59
C ALA A 29 17.43 -14.87 8.82
N ALA A 30 16.24 -15.25 9.32
CA ALA A 30 15.32 -16.15 8.64
C ALA A 30 14.60 -15.51 7.44
N ALA A 31 14.43 -14.18 7.44
CA ALA A 31 13.84 -13.44 6.33
C ALA A 31 14.79 -13.38 5.12
N LYS A 32 16.08 -13.15 5.38
CA LYS A 32 17.06 -12.93 4.33
C LYS A 32 17.22 -14.17 3.45
N GLY A 33 17.03 -14.00 2.14
CA GLY A 33 17.13 -15.10 1.18
C GLY A 33 15.92 -16.04 1.14
N MET A 34 14.84 -15.73 1.86
CA MET A 34 13.55 -16.45 1.75
C MET A 34 13.00 -16.42 0.33
N TYR A 35 13.13 -15.26 -0.33
CA TYR A 35 12.78 -15.07 -1.74
C TYR A 35 14.01 -14.59 -2.52
N HIS A 36 14.16 -15.03 -3.77
CA HIS A 36 15.22 -14.53 -4.64
C HIS A 36 14.77 -13.33 -5.49
N ALA A 37 13.45 -13.14 -5.63
CA ALA A 37 12.85 -12.06 -6.39
C ALA A 37 11.52 -11.63 -5.77
N LEU A 38 11.14 -10.39 -6.05
CA LEU A 38 9.88 -9.81 -5.63
C LEU A 38 9.23 -9.11 -6.83
N PHE A 39 7.97 -9.42 -7.09
CA PHE A 39 7.18 -8.84 -8.16
C PHE A 39 6.01 -8.09 -7.56
N ASN A 40 5.75 -6.88 -8.05
CA ASN A 40 4.69 -6.03 -7.53
C ASN A 40 3.78 -5.53 -8.65
N PHE A 41 2.49 -5.66 -8.45
CA PHE A 41 1.41 -5.13 -9.27
C PHE A 41 0.52 -4.29 -8.35
N GLY A 42 0.09 -3.12 -8.78
CA GLY A 42 -0.69 -2.23 -7.91
C GLY A 42 -0.80 -0.82 -8.44
N ASP A 43 -1.15 0.10 -7.55
CA ASP A 43 -1.36 1.49 -7.86
C ASP A 43 -0.28 2.41 -7.23
N SER A 44 -0.66 3.64 -6.87
CA SER A 44 0.21 4.63 -6.25
C SER A 44 0.75 4.21 -4.88
N LEU A 45 0.11 3.25 -4.19
CA LEU A 45 0.56 2.71 -2.91
C LEU A 45 1.79 1.81 -3.04
N ALA A 46 2.11 1.37 -4.26
CA ALA A 46 3.24 0.51 -4.54
C ALA A 46 4.12 0.97 -5.72
N ASP A 47 3.75 2.01 -6.46
CA ASP A 47 4.49 2.53 -7.63
C ASP A 47 5.93 2.98 -7.27
N ALA A 48 6.92 2.40 -7.95
CA ALA A 48 8.33 2.75 -7.79
C ALA A 48 8.82 3.87 -8.72
N GLY A 49 7.93 4.47 -9.51
CA GLY A 49 8.23 5.55 -10.46
C GLY A 49 8.00 5.18 -11.93
N ASN A 50 7.04 4.31 -12.25
CA ASN A 50 6.78 3.92 -13.65
C ASN A 50 6.39 5.11 -14.55
N LEU A 51 5.74 6.13 -13.99
CA LEU A 51 5.32 7.33 -14.74
C LEU A 51 6.45 8.30 -15.09
N ILE A 52 7.64 8.17 -14.48
CA ILE A 52 8.74 9.13 -14.69
C ILE A 52 9.87 8.59 -15.58
N GLN A 53 9.73 7.37 -16.10
CA GLN A 53 10.80 6.70 -16.86
C GLN A 53 11.10 7.35 -18.22
N ASN A 54 10.19 8.18 -18.74
CA ASN A 54 10.38 8.96 -19.96
C ASN A 54 10.41 10.47 -19.68
N GLY A 55 10.87 10.87 -18.50
CA GLY A 55 10.84 12.25 -18.00
C GLY A 55 9.69 12.49 -17.03
N THR A 56 9.73 13.60 -16.30
CA THR A 56 8.75 13.93 -15.27
C THR A 56 7.57 14.69 -15.88
N PRO A 57 6.35 14.13 -15.91
CA PRO A 57 5.17 14.84 -16.41
C PRO A 57 4.84 16.06 -15.54
N GLU A 58 4.42 17.15 -16.17
CA GLU A 58 4.14 18.39 -15.43
C GLU A 58 3.00 18.24 -14.41
N PHE A 59 1.98 17.44 -14.71
CA PHE A 59 0.85 17.20 -13.82
C PHE A 59 1.20 16.33 -12.59
N LEU A 60 2.36 15.65 -12.59
CA LEU A 60 2.69 14.65 -11.58
C LEU A 60 3.40 15.29 -10.38
N ALA A 61 2.60 15.81 -9.44
CA ALA A 61 3.12 16.43 -8.21
C ALA A 61 3.99 15.46 -7.37
N THR A 62 3.69 14.17 -7.38
CA THR A 62 4.42 13.10 -6.66
C THR A 62 5.85 12.87 -7.18
N ALA A 63 6.19 13.45 -8.33
CA ALA A 63 7.53 13.41 -8.90
C ALA A 63 8.38 14.66 -8.59
N ARG A 64 7.97 15.46 -7.59
CA ARG A 64 8.67 16.68 -7.15
C ARG A 64 8.97 16.64 -5.65
N LEU A 65 9.90 17.45 -5.19
CA LEU A 65 10.07 17.64 -3.74
C LEU A 65 8.76 18.21 -3.15
N PRO A 66 8.36 17.81 -1.94
CA PRO A 66 9.15 17.06 -0.94
C PRO A 66 9.01 15.53 -0.97
N TYR A 67 8.46 14.93 -2.03
CA TYR A 67 8.40 13.45 -2.12
C TYR A 67 9.82 12.84 -2.11
N GLY A 68 9.97 11.73 -1.41
CA GLY A 68 11.24 11.03 -1.23
C GLY A 68 12.26 11.71 -0.29
N GLN A 69 11.90 12.79 0.41
CA GLN A 69 12.80 13.53 1.29
C GLN A 69 13.41 12.72 2.45
N THR A 70 12.76 11.69 2.98
CA THR A 70 13.26 10.97 4.17
C THR A 70 14.33 9.93 3.85
N TYR A 71 14.14 9.16 2.78
CA TYR A 71 15.06 8.06 2.43
C TYR A 71 15.87 8.31 1.17
N PHE A 72 15.24 8.85 0.12
CA PHE A 72 15.88 9.00 -1.19
C PHE A 72 16.60 10.34 -1.35
N GLY A 73 16.22 11.37 -0.58
CA GLY A 73 16.70 12.74 -0.71
C GLY A 73 16.26 13.44 -2.01
N LYS A 74 15.38 12.79 -2.80
CA LYS A 74 14.84 13.27 -4.07
C LYS A 74 13.53 12.54 -4.39
N ALA A 75 12.72 13.14 -5.24
CA ALA A 75 11.53 12.47 -5.75
C ALA A 75 11.91 11.30 -6.68
N THR A 76 11.28 10.14 -6.48
CA THR A 76 11.46 8.95 -7.32
C THR A 76 10.17 8.51 -8.02
N GLY A 77 9.09 9.29 -7.89
CA GLY A 77 7.74 8.91 -8.32
C GLY A 77 6.99 8.01 -7.34
N ARG A 78 7.58 7.66 -6.18
CA ARG A 78 6.85 7.04 -5.06
C ARG A 78 5.94 8.09 -4.42
N CYS A 79 4.70 7.72 -4.15
CA CYS A 79 3.72 8.62 -3.54
C CYS A 79 3.87 8.64 -2.00
N SER A 80 5.06 9.00 -1.52
CA SER A 80 5.37 9.14 -0.09
C SER A 80 6.56 10.08 0.13
N ASP A 81 6.82 10.46 1.37
CA ASP A 81 8.06 11.11 1.78
C ASP A 81 9.28 10.18 1.68
N GLY A 82 9.09 8.87 1.51
CA GLY A 82 10.18 7.92 1.33
C GLY A 82 9.75 6.56 0.80
N ARG A 83 10.13 5.50 1.51
CA ARG A 83 9.88 4.10 1.13
C ARG A 83 8.41 3.71 1.30
N LEU A 84 7.95 2.84 0.40
CA LEU A 84 6.63 2.19 0.45
C LEU A 84 6.71 0.82 1.14
N VAL A 85 5.58 0.15 1.35
CA VAL A 85 5.57 -1.22 1.91
C VAL A 85 6.45 -2.16 1.10
N ILE A 86 6.35 -2.10 -0.24
CA ILE A 86 7.13 -2.97 -1.14
C ILE A 86 8.65 -2.80 -0.97
N ASP A 87 9.10 -1.58 -0.66
CA ASP A 87 10.52 -1.30 -0.44
C ASP A 87 11.01 -1.90 0.87
N HIS A 88 10.19 -1.81 1.92
CA HIS A 88 10.48 -2.42 3.21
C HIS A 88 10.51 -3.95 3.11
N LEU A 89 9.58 -4.55 2.36
CA LEU A 89 9.59 -6.00 2.09
C LEU A 89 10.89 -6.42 1.35
N ALA A 90 11.24 -5.71 0.27
CA ALA A 90 12.46 -6.02 -0.48
C ALA A 90 13.71 -5.99 0.42
N GLN A 91 13.84 -4.96 1.25
CA GLN A 91 14.97 -4.82 2.17
C GLN A 91 15.01 -5.92 3.23
N GLU A 92 13.85 -6.29 3.80
CA GLU A 92 13.78 -7.37 4.79
C GLU A 92 14.26 -8.71 4.21
N PHE A 93 13.93 -8.99 2.94
CA PHE A 93 14.38 -10.21 2.25
C PHE A 93 15.82 -10.12 1.73
N GLY A 94 16.49 -8.97 1.90
CA GLY A 94 17.84 -8.73 1.41
C GLY A 94 17.94 -8.49 -0.10
N LEU A 95 16.84 -8.10 -0.74
CA LEU A 95 16.74 -7.78 -2.16
C LEU A 95 17.03 -6.28 -2.41
N PRO A 96 17.51 -5.91 -3.61
CA PRO A 96 17.54 -4.51 -4.02
C PRO A 96 16.11 -3.94 -4.09
N LEU A 97 15.98 -2.61 -3.97
CA LEU A 97 14.71 -1.95 -4.24
C LEU A 97 14.28 -2.22 -5.68
N LEU A 98 13.01 -2.57 -5.87
CA LEU A 98 12.51 -2.99 -7.17
C LEU A 98 12.59 -1.86 -8.19
N PRO A 99 13.20 -2.09 -9.36
CA PRO A 99 13.18 -1.12 -10.44
C PRO A 99 11.76 -1.02 -11.04
N PRO A 100 11.35 0.17 -11.50
CA PRO A 100 10.15 0.33 -12.33
C PRO A 100 10.26 -0.53 -13.59
N SER A 101 9.21 -1.27 -13.94
CA SER A 101 9.18 -2.15 -15.12
C SER A 101 9.42 -1.40 -16.43
N LYS A 102 9.07 -0.11 -16.48
CA LYS A 102 9.29 0.76 -17.65
C LYS A 102 10.71 1.35 -17.72
N ALA A 103 11.60 1.03 -16.78
CA ALA A 103 12.97 1.52 -16.76
C ALA A 103 13.82 0.88 -17.87
N LYS A 104 14.49 1.69 -18.70
CA LYS A 104 15.28 1.20 -19.85
C LYS A 104 16.65 0.64 -19.47
N ASN A 105 17.23 1.13 -18.38
CA ASN A 105 18.60 0.81 -17.94
C ASN A 105 18.61 0.21 -16.52
N ALA A 106 17.69 -0.72 -16.25
CA ALA A 106 17.60 -1.40 -14.97
C ALA A 106 17.93 -2.89 -15.11
N SER A 107 18.49 -3.47 -14.04
CA SER A 107 18.59 -4.92 -13.90
C SER A 107 17.32 -5.45 -13.25
N PHE A 108 16.66 -6.39 -13.90
CA PHE A 108 15.47 -7.06 -13.38
C PHE A 108 15.81 -8.40 -12.69
N ALA A 109 17.08 -8.73 -12.42
CA ALA A 109 17.48 -10.04 -11.90
C ALA A 109 16.75 -10.48 -10.60
N HIS A 110 16.29 -9.52 -9.79
CA HIS A 110 15.58 -9.75 -8.52
C HIS A 110 14.11 -9.32 -8.55
N GLY A 111 13.53 -9.22 -9.74
CA GLY A 111 12.14 -8.83 -9.95
C GLY A 111 11.96 -7.38 -10.37
N ALA A 112 10.71 -6.95 -10.44
CA ALA A 112 10.31 -5.67 -11.01
C ALA A 112 9.03 -5.13 -10.36
N ASN A 113 8.88 -3.81 -10.41
CA ASN A 113 7.70 -3.09 -9.97
C ASN A 113 6.85 -2.70 -11.18
N PHE A 114 5.70 -3.33 -11.35
CA PHE A 114 4.73 -3.06 -12.41
C PHE A 114 3.62 -2.09 -11.98
N ALA A 115 3.54 -1.78 -10.68
CA ALA A 115 2.56 -0.85 -10.14
C ALA A 115 2.69 0.53 -10.78
N ILE A 116 1.56 1.19 -11.02
CA ILE A 116 1.53 2.50 -11.65
C ILE A 116 0.44 3.36 -11.02
N THR A 117 0.80 4.59 -10.67
CA THR A 117 -0.09 5.53 -9.97
C THR A 117 -1.43 5.67 -10.70
N GLY A 118 -2.52 5.46 -9.95
CA GLY A 118 -3.88 5.54 -10.45
C GLY A 118 -4.43 4.24 -11.07
N ALA A 119 -3.66 3.14 -11.06
CA ALA A 119 -4.11 1.87 -11.59
C ALA A 119 -5.39 1.35 -10.93
N THR A 120 -6.18 0.64 -11.72
CA THR A 120 -7.46 0.04 -11.36
C THR A 120 -7.41 -1.48 -11.48
N ALA A 121 -8.32 -2.17 -10.79
CA ALA A 121 -8.57 -3.59 -11.05
C ALA A 121 -9.19 -3.80 -12.44
N LEU A 122 -10.08 -2.86 -12.83
CA LEU A 122 -10.85 -2.90 -14.06
C LEU A 122 -10.18 -2.14 -15.19
N ASP A 123 -10.35 -2.59 -16.44
CA ASP A 123 -9.74 -1.92 -17.60
C ASP A 123 -10.46 -0.61 -17.98
N THR A 124 -9.73 0.32 -18.60
CA THR A 124 -10.25 1.63 -19.04
C THR A 124 -11.57 1.56 -19.81
N PRO A 125 -11.81 0.61 -20.75
CA PRO A 125 -13.09 0.51 -21.46
C PRO A 125 -14.31 0.33 -20.54
N TYR A 126 -14.16 -0.31 -19.38
CA TYR A 126 -15.23 -0.47 -18.40
C TYR A 126 -15.72 0.90 -17.89
N PHE A 127 -14.80 1.81 -17.58
CA PHE A 127 -15.11 3.16 -17.11
C PHE A 127 -15.68 4.04 -18.22
N VAL A 128 -15.11 3.95 -19.43
CA VAL A 128 -15.62 4.67 -20.62
C VAL A 128 -17.09 4.32 -20.88
N ALA A 129 -17.44 3.03 -20.84
CA ALA A 129 -18.81 2.55 -21.03
C ALA A 129 -19.81 3.10 -19.99
N LYS A 130 -19.33 3.56 -18.83
CA LYS A 130 -20.14 4.16 -17.76
C LYS A 130 -20.09 5.70 -17.73
N GLY A 131 -19.51 6.31 -18.75
CA GLY A 131 -19.31 7.76 -18.84
C GLY A 131 -18.32 8.29 -17.80
N LEU A 132 -17.32 7.49 -17.44
CA LEU A 132 -16.25 7.81 -16.48
C LEU A 132 -14.87 7.81 -17.16
N GLY A 133 -14.81 7.92 -18.48
CA GLY A 133 -13.53 7.92 -19.22
C GLY A 133 -12.61 9.07 -18.78
N ASP A 134 -13.17 10.26 -18.58
CA ASP A 134 -12.40 11.49 -18.29
C ASP A 134 -11.72 11.49 -16.91
N VAL A 135 -12.18 10.65 -15.97
CA VAL A 135 -11.56 10.53 -14.64
C VAL A 135 -10.44 9.48 -14.61
N ILE A 136 -10.35 8.61 -15.61
CA ILE A 136 -9.29 7.60 -15.73
C ILE A 136 -8.17 8.15 -16.61
N TRP A 137 -7.13 8.68 -15.96
CA TRP A 137 -6.04 9.37 -16.63
C TRP A 137 -4.81 8.48 -16.92
N ASN A 138 -4.84 7.21 -16.51
CA ASN A 138 -3.81 6.21 -16.80
C ASN A 138 -4.44 4.91 -17.33
N SER A 139 -3.73 4.20 -18.20
CA SER A 139 -4.17 2.94 -18.81
C SER A 139 -3.44 1.73 -18.21
N GLY A 140 -3.16 1.78 -16.91
CA GLY A 140 -2.29 0.82 -16.23
C GLY A 140 -3.03 -0.17 -15.34
N ALA A 141 -4.21 -0.65 -15.78
CA ALA A 141 -5.00 -1.61 -15.01
C ALA A 141 -4.24 -2.92 -14.74
N LEU A 142 -4.69 -3.71 -13.76
CA LEU A 142 -4.02 -4.94 -13.32
C LEU A 142 -3.65 -5.86 -14.49
N MET A 143 -4.56 -6.11 -15.43
CA MET A 143 -4.28 -6.99 -16.57
C MET A 143 -3.22 -6.41 -17.51
N THR A 144 -3.19 -5.10 -17.72
CA THR A 144 -2.11 -4.42 -18.45
C THR A 144 -0.76 -4.55 -17.74
N GLN A 145 -0.73 -4.47 -16.41
CA GLN A 145 0.50 -4.69 -15.65
C GLN A 145 1.01 -6.13 -15.78
N ILE A 146 0.09 -7.11 -15.84
CA ILE A 146 0.43 -8.52 -16.09
C ILE A 146 0.96 -8.71 -17.52
N GLU A 147 0.47 -7.96 -18.51
CA GLU A 147 1.04 -7.94 -19.85
C GLU A 147 2.47 -7.41 -19.84
N TRP A 148 2.76 -6.30 -19.14
CA TRP A 148 4.13 -5.82 -18.98
C TRP A 148 5.03 -6.84 -18.28
N PHE A 149 4.50 -7.58 -17.31
CA PHE A 149 5.22 -8.69 -16.70
C PHE A 149 5.56 -9.78 -17.72
N ARG A 150 4.60 -10.17 -18.56
CA ARG A 150 4.81 -11.13 -19.64
C ARG A 150 5.86 -10.66 -20.64
N GLU A 151 5.89 -9.38 -20.96
CA GLU A 151 6.93 -8.78 -21.82
C GLU A 151 8.32 -8.85 -21.19
N LEU A 152 8.42 -8.70 -19.85
CA LEU A 152 9.69 -8.83 -19.13
C LEU A 152 10.07 -10.28 -18.79
N LYS A 153 9.18 -11.27 -18.98
CA LYS A 153 9.47 -12.68 -18.65
C LYS A 153 10.82 -13.21 -19.19
N PRO A 154 11.22 -12.89 -20.43
CA PRO A 154 12.51 -13.34 -20.97
C PRO A 154 13.74 -12.89 -20.17
N PHE A 155 13.65 -11.86 -19.31
CA PHE A 155 14.76 -11.45 -18.43
C PHE A 155 14.98 -12.43 -17.27
N PHE A 156 13.97 -13.21 -16.88
CA PHE A 156 14.04 -14.09 -15.71
C PHE A 156 14.22 -15.57 -16.09
N CYS A 157 13.73 -15.97 -17.26
CA CYS A 157 13.65 -17.37 -17.68
C CYS A 157 13.46 -17.51 -19.20
N ASN A 158 13.93 -18.62 -19.79
CA ASN A 158 13.89 -18.86 -21.25
C ASN A 158 12.89 -19.95 -21.67
N SER A 159 12.26 -20.63 -20.70
CA SER A 159 11.22 -21.63 -20.97
C SER A 159 10.14 -21.63 -19.89
N THR A 160 8.96 -22.15 -20.20
CA THR A 160 7.85 -22.27 -19.23
C THR A 160 8.26 -23.00 -17.95
N GLN A 161 9.06 -24.07 -18.07
CA GLN A 161 9.50 -24.84 -16.90
C GLN A 161 10.50 -24.07 -16.04
N GLU A 162 11.41 -23.31 -16.66
CA GLU A 162 12.33 -22.43 -15.94
C GLU A 162 11.58 -21.30 -15.25
N CYS A 163 10.61 -20.68 -15.93
CA CYS A 163 9.77 -19.63 -15.35
C CYS A 163 9.02 -20.12 -14.12
N LYS A 164 8.37 -21.29 -14.20
CA LYS A 164 7.68 -21.88 -13.05
C LYS A 164 8.64 -22.14 -11.88
N LYS A 165 9.86 -22.62 -12.15
CA LYS A 165 10.88 -22.84 -11.11
C LYS A 165 11.38 -21.53 -10.49
N PHE A 166 11.53 -20.49 -11.31
CA PHE A 166 11.94 -19.16 -10.86
C PHE A 166 10.84 -18.53 -9.99
N PHE A 167 9.65 -18.37 -10.54
CA PHE A 167 8.52 -17.71 -9.85
C PHE A 167 8.03 -18.47 -8.62
N ALA A 168 8.23 -19.79 -8.55
CA ALA A 168 7.93 -20.57 -7.34
C ALA A 168 8.77 -20.18 -6.11
N LYS A 169 9.84 -19.39 -6.28
CA LYS A 169 10.71 -18.89 -5.19
C LYS A 169 10.69 -17.36 -5.10
N ALA A 170 9.69 -16.73 -5.69
CA ALA A 170 9.47 -15.30 -5.66
C ALA A 170 8.19 -14.98 -4.88
N LEU A 171 8.14 -13.79 -4.28
CA LEU A 171 6.92 -13.24 -3.69
C LEU A 171 6.23 -12.33 -4.71
N PHE A 172 4.92 -12.48 -4.86
CA PHE A 172 4.08 -11.60 -5.68
C PHE A 172 3.20 -10.74 -4.78
N VAL A 173 3.34 -9.42 -4.87
CA VAL A 173 2.45 -8.45 -4.22
C VAL A 173 1.45 -7.98 -5.26
N VAL A 174 0.16 -8.24 -5.04
CA VAL A 174 -0.92 -7.97 -6.00
C VAL A 174 -1.91 -6.97 -5.40
N GLY A 175 -1.52 -5.70 -5.44
CA GLY A 175 -2.34 -4.57 -5.02
C GLY A 175 -1.58 -3.54 -4.19
N GLU A 176 -2.27 -2.55 -3.65
CA GLU A 176 -3.74 -2.50 -3.54
C GLU A 176 -4.47 -2.23 -4.87
N PHE A 177 -5.67 -2.80 -5.02
CA PHE A 177 -6.59 -2.55 -6.12
C PHE A 177 -8.02 -2.40 -5.59
N GLY A 178 -8.77 -1.46 -6.17
CA GLY A 178 -10.11 -1.08 -5.74
C GLY A 178 -10.22 0.39 -5.36
N GLY A 179 -9.20 0.97 -4.72
CA GLY A 179 -9.18 2.39 -4.35
C GLY A 179 -9.50 3.31 -5.52
N ASN A 180 -8.75 3.20 -6.62
CA ASN A 180 -8.98 4.02 -7.82
C ASN A 180 -10.27 3.65 -8.57
N ASP A 181 -10.66 2.38 -8.56
CA ASP A 181 -11.92 1.93 -9.17
C ASP A 181 -13.13 2.60 -8.52
N TYR A 182 -13.09 2.81 -7.20
CA TYR A 182 -14.13 3.49 -6.44
C TYR A 182 -13.98 5.02 -6.48
N ASN A 183 -12.75 5.53 -6.51
CA ASN A 183 -12.50 6.96 -6.65
C ASN A 183 -13.08 7.51 -7.96
N ALA A 184 -13.11 6.72 -9.05
CA ALA A 184 -13.66 7.15 -10.33
C ALA A 184 -15.12 7.65 -10.25
N PRO A 185 -16.12 6.86 -9.81
CA PRO A 185 -17.48 7.36 -9.64
C PRO A 185 -17.61 8.38 -8.49
N LEU A 186 -16.80 8.28 -7.43
CA LEU A 186 -16.85 9.19 -6.29
C LEU A 186 -16.41 10.62 -6.65
N PHE A 187 -15.29 10.76 -7.35
CA PHE A 187 -14.77 12.06 -7.81
C PHE A 187 -15.53 12.61 -9.01
N ALA A 188 -16.25 11.76 -9.75
CA ALA A 188 -17.26 12.19 -10.73
C ALA A 188 -18.59 12.64 -10.09
N GLY A 189 -18.71 12.67 -8.76
CA GLY A 189 -19.90 13.15 -8.05
C GLY A 189 -21.08 12.18 -8.04
N LYS A 190 -20.91 10.91 -8.43
CA LYS A 190 -22.00 9.91 -8.44
C LYS A 190 -22.34 9.36 -7.05
N GLY A 191 -21.45 9.54 -6.07
CA GLY A 191 -21.66 9.17 -4.67
C GLY A 191 -21.42 7.69 -4.35
N ILE A 192 -21.48 7.34 -3.05
CA ILE A 192 -21.06 6.04 -2.53
C ILE A 192 -21.95 4.87 -2.97
N THR A 193 -23.25 5.11 -3.19
CA THR A 193 -24.19 4.09 -3.69
C THR A 193 -23.80 3.61 -5.08
N GLU A 194 -23.29 4.51 -5.93
CA GLU A 194 -22.78 4.12 -7.25
C GLU A 194 -21.48 3.34 -7.13
N ALA A 195 -20.56 3.77 -6.24
CA ALA A 195 -19.31 3.05 -5.98
C ALA A 195 -19.55 1.59 -5.53
N TYR A 196 -20.60 1.32 -4.75
CA TYR A 196 -20.99 -0.05 -4.37
C TYR A 196 -21.30 -0.94 -5.57
N LYS A 197 -21.81 -0.40 -6.68
CA LYS A 197 -22.13 -1.19 -7.89
C LYS A 197 -20.88 -1.71 -8.60
N PHE A 198 -19.73 -1.09 -8.39
CA PHE A 198 -18.46 -1.49 -8.99
C PHE A 198 -17.82 -2.64 -8.20
N MET A 199 -18.19 -2.82 -6.94
CA MET A 199 -17.52 -3.74 -6.03
C MET A 199 -17.49 -5.20 -6.51
N PRO A 200 -18.58 -5.80 -7.03
CA PRO A 200 -18.53 -7.16 -7.58
C PRO A 200 -17.52 -7.31 -8.71
N ASP A 201 -17.51 -6.36 -9.64
CA ASP A 201 -16.61 -6.39 -10.80
C ASP A 201 -15.16 -6.18 -10.38
N VAL A 202 -14.90 -5.25 -9.45
CA VAL A 202 -13.55 -5.03 -8.89
C VAL A 202 -13.00 -6.29 -8.23
N ILE A 203 -13.80 -6.95 -7.39
CA ILE A 203 -13.39 -8.20 -6.73
C ILE A 203 -13.12 -9.30 -7.76
N GLN A 204 -13.94 -9.36 -8.82
CA GLN A 204 -13.71 -10.30 -9.93
C GLN A 204 -12.42 -9.99 -10.68
N GLY A 205 -12.16 -8.73 -11.02
CA GLY A 205 -10.92 -8.32 -11.71
C GLY A 205 -9.65 -8.65 -10.91
N ILE A 206 -9.69 -8.45 -9.58
CA ILE A 206 -8.60 -8.87 -8.68
C ILE A 206 -8.43 -10.40 -8.72
N SER A 207 -9.54 -11.15 -8.64
CA SER A 207 -9.52 -12.62 -8.73
C SER A 207 -8.90 -13.11 -10.04
N ASP A 208 -9.28 -12.50 -11.17
CA ASP A 208 -8.80 -12.86 -12.50
C ASP A 208 -7.30 -12.57 -12.65
N GLY A 209 -6.83 -11.45 -12.12
CA GLY A 209 -5.40 -11.12 -12.10
C GLY A 209 -4.58 -12.09 -11.24
N ILE A 210 -5.08 -12.50 -10.08
CA ILE A 210 -4.44 -13.52 -9.23
C ILE A 210 -4.35 -14.86 -9.97
N GLU A 211 -5.44 -15.32 -10.58
CA GLU A 211 -5.48 -16.54 -11.38
C GLU A 211 -4.50 -16.49 -12.55
N ALA A 212 -4.41 -15.35 -13.24
CA ALA A 212 -3.44 -15.15 -14.31
C ALA A 212 -2.00 -15.27 -13.81
N LEU A 213 -1.65 -14.66 -12.67
CA LEU A 213 -0.31 -14.77 -12.08
C LEU A 213 0.01 -16.20 -11.61
N ILE A 214 -0.97 -16.91 -11.05
CA ILE A 214 -0.82 -18.34 -10.71
C ILE A 214 -0.54 -19.16 -11.98
N ALA A 215 -1.24 -18.89 -13.08
CA ALA A 215 -0.98 -19.55 -14.37
C ALA A 215 0.43 -19.27 -14.91
N GLU A 216 1.00 -18.10 -14.61
CA GLU A 216 2.40 -17.77 -14.92
C GLU A 216 3.42 -18.51 -14.03
N GLY A 217 3.00 -19.06 -12.89
CA GLY A 217 3.83 -19.83 -11.96
C GLY A 217 4.03 -19.20 -10.59
N ALA A 218 3.26 -18.16 -10.24
CA ALA A 218 3.27 -17.62 -8.87
C ALA A 218 2.71 -18.65 -7.88
N VAL A 219 3.43 -18.89 -6.79
CA VAL A 219 3.01 -19.82 -5.72
C VAL A 219 2.92 -19.14 -4.35
N ASP A 220 3.44 -17.93 -4.21
CA ASP A 220 3.38 -17.15 -2.97
C ASP A 220 2.94 -15.72 -3.32
N LEU A 221 1.73 -15.36 -2.89
CA LEU A 221 1.10 -14.09 -3.22
C LEU A 221 0.60 -13.42 -1.95
N ILE A 222 0.78 -12.11 -1.84
CA ILE A 222 0.09 -11.26 -0.88
C ILE A 222 -0.82 -10.28 -1.62
N VAL A 223 -2.09 -10.27 -1.20
CA VAL A 223 -3.16 -9.49 -1.81
C VAL A 223 -3.68 -8.52 -0.76
N PRO A 224 -3.24 -7.26 -0.79
CA PRO A 224 -3.72 -6.27 0.16
C PRO A 224 -5.16 -5.82 -0.13
N GLY A 225 -5.90 -5.56 0.93
CA GLY A 225 -7.20 -4.89 0.86
C GLY A 225 -7.10 -3.36 0.87
N VAL A 226 -8.23 -2.68 0.67
CA VAL A 226 -8.33 -1.21 0.69
C VAL A 226 -8.15 -0.63 2.11
N MET A 227 -7.59 0.58 2.17
CA MET A 227 -7.46 1.41 3.38
C MET A 227 -8.82 1.95 3.88
N PRO A 228 -8.96 2.45 5.13
CA PRO A 228 -10.21 3.01 5.63
C PRO A 228 -10.44 4.40 5.02
N THR A 229 -11.04 4.44 3.83
CA THR A 229 -11.11 5.62 2.96
C THR A 229 -11.74 6.84 3.64
N GLY A 230 -12.72 6.63 4.54
CA GLY A 230 -13.38 7.70 5.28
C GLY A 230 -12.48 8.43 6.28
N CYS A 231 -11.26 7.95 6.51
CA CYS A 231 -10.27 8.60 7.37
C CYS A 231 -9.30 9.51 6.62
N PHE A 232 -9.28 9.49 5.28
CA PHE A 232 -8.28 10.23 4.53
C PHE A 232 -8.65 11.71 4.41
N PRO A 233 -7.69 12.64 4.59
CA PRO A 233 -7.91 14.08 4.44
C PRO A 233 -8.60 14.48 3.15
N VAL A 234 -8.35 13.80 2.02
CA VAL A 234 -9.08 14.07 0.76
C VAL A 234 -10.60 13.94 0.94
N TYR A 235 -11.07 12.87 1.57
CA TYR A 235 -12.49 12.62 1.80
C TYR A 235 -13.06 13.53 2.89
N LEU A 236 -12.31 13.72 3.97
CA LEU A 236 -12.71 14.60 5.07
C LEU A 236 -12.78 16.08 4.64
N ASN A 237 -12.01 16.47 3.63
CA ASN A 237 -12.06 17.79 3.05
C ASN A 237 -13.26 17.97 2.09
N MET A 238 -13.62 16.92 1.36
CA MET A 238 -14.69 16.95 0.35
C MET A 238 -16.10 16.70 0.90
N LEU A 239 -16.21 15.97 2.01
CA LEU A 239 -17.50 15.50 2.52
C LEU A 239 -18.01 16.37 3.67
N ASP A 240 -19.31 16.64 3.61
CA ASP A 240 -20.11 17.16 4.70
C ASP A 240 -21.06 16.08 5.20
N GLU A 241 -20.87 15.67 6.45
CA GLU A 241 -21.69 14.66 7.13
C GLU A 241 -22.28 15.27 8.41
N PRO A 242 -23.45 14.80 8.86
CA PRO A 242 -23.92 15.13 10.20
C PRO A 242 -22.94 14.58 11.26
N LYS A 243 -22.98 15.16 12.47
CA LYS A 243 -22.03 14.85 13.55
C LYS A 243 -21.96 13.36 13.89
N ASP A 244 -23.07 12.65 13.84
CA ASP A 244 -23.20 11.20 14.08
C ASP A 244 -22.69 10.34 12.91
N GLY A 245 -22.50 10.94 11.72
CA GLY A 245 -21.84 10.34 10.57
C GLY A 245 -20.33 10.14 10.77
N TYR A 246 -19.73 10.79 11.76
CA TYR A 246 -18.31 10.65 12.10
C TYR A 246 -18.07 9.69 13.27
N GLY A 247 -16.94 8.97 13.25
CA GLY A 247 -16.48 8.20 14.39
C GLY A 247 -16.05 9.13 15.53
N GLU A 248 -16.65 9.00 16.72
CA GLU A 248 -16.40 9.93 17.84
C GLU A 248 -14.93 10.03 18.25
N ARG A 249 -14.20 8.92 18.15
CA ARG A 249 -12.78 8.84 18.52
C ARG A 249 -11.83 9.06 17.35
N SER A 250 -12.23 8.68 16.13
CA SER A 250 -11.35 8.71 14.96
C SER A 250 -11.51 9.97 14.12
N GLY A 251 -12.67 10.64 14.20
CA GLY A 251 -13.02 11.74 13.29
C GLY A 251 -13.27 11.31 11.85
N CYS A 252 -13.27 10.00 11.55
CA CYS A 252 -13.46 9.48 10.19
C CYS A 252 -14.94 9.39 9.81
N VAL A 253 -15.25 9.51 8.52
CA VAL A 253 -16.59 9.27 7.97
C VAL A 253 -16.94 7.79 8.04
N ARG A 254 -17.97 7.43 8.82
CA ARG A 254 -18.35 6.03 9.09
C ARG A 254 -18.73 5.28 7.82
N ARG A 255 -19.60 5.86 6.98
CA ARG A 255 -20.13 5.16 5.79
C ARG A 255 -19.05 4.80 4.78
N PHE A 256 -18.01 5.64 4.62
CA PHE A 256 -16.87 5.34 3.75
C PHE A 256 -15.94 4.29 4.37
N ASN A 257 -15.74 4.31 5.68
CA ASN A 257 -15.01 3.24 6.37
C ASN A 257 -15.74 1.90 6.32
N THR A 258 -17.07 1.90 6.40
CA THR A 258 -17.90 0.71 6.20
C THR A 258 -17.76 0.19 4.77
N PHE A 259 -17.78 1.07 3.77
CA PHE A 259 -17.57 0.70 2.37
C PHE A 259 -16.24 -0.04 2.15
N SER A 260 -15.13 0.53 2.63
CA SER A 260 -13.81 -0.12 2.58
C SER A 260 -13.79 -1.45 3.33
N TRP A 261 -14.45 -1.53 4.50
CA TRP A 261 -14.57 -2.77 5.25
C TRP A 261 -15.36 -3.86 4.52
N VAL A 262 -16.44 -3.49 3.83
CA VAL A 262 -17.25 -4.41 3.01
C VAL A 262 -16.44 -4.94 1.82
N HIS A 263 -15.69 -4.08 1.11
CA HIS A 263 -14.74 -4.55 0.08
C HIS A 263 -13.78 -5.60 0.67
N ASN A 264 -13.14 -5.28 1.80
CA ASN A 264 -12.16 -6.18 2.42
C ASN A 264 -12.78 -7.51 2.86
N ALA A 265 -14.05 -7.52 3.28
CA ALA A 265 -14.78 -8.75 3.57
C ALA A 265 -15.01 -9.59 2.30
N HIS A 266 -15.43 -8.98 1.19
CA HIS A 266 -15.59 -9.66 -0.09
C HIS A 266 -14.28 -10.17 -0.67
N LEU A 267 -13.20 -9.38 -0.55
CA LEU A 267 -11.85 -9.77 -0.96
C LEU A 267 -11.42 -11.03 -0.20
N LYS A 268 -11.47 -11.02 1.13
CA LYS A 268 -11.12 -12.21 1.95
C LYS A 268 -11.93 -13.45 1.57
N ALA A 269 -13.25 -13.31 1.40
CA ALA A 269 -14.10 -14.42 0.99
C ALA A 269 -13.75 -14.95 -0.42
N MET A 270 -13.33 -14.07 -1.34
CA MET A 270 -12.82 -14.48 -2.65
C MET A 270 -11.47 -15.20 -2.52
N LEU A 271 -10.54 -14.69 -1.70
CA LEU A 271 -9.24 -15.34 -1.47
C LEU A 271 -9.39 -16.74 -0.84
N GLU A 272 -10.36 -16.96 0.05
CA GLU A 272 -10.69 -18.28 0.59
C GLU A 272 -11.08 -19.27 -0.52
N LYS A 273 -11.89 -18.83 -1.50
CA LYS A 273 -12.24 -19.66 -2.66
C LYS A 273 -11.03 -19.97 -3.52
N LEU A 274 -10.14 -19.00 -3.75
CA LEU A 274 -8.91 -19.21 -4.51
C LEU A 274 -7.96 -20.18 -3.80
N ARG A 275 -7.81 -20.09 -2.48
CA ARG A 275 -7.02 -21.03 -1.68
C ARG A 275 -7.54 -22.47 -1.81
N ALA A 276 -8.87 -22.64 -1.79
CA ALA A 276 -9.49 -23.95 -1.98
C ALA A 276 -9.26 -24.50 -3.40
N LYS A 277 -9.26 -23.62 -4.42
CA LYS A 277 -9.03 -23.99 -5.82
C LYS A 277 -7.55 -24.29 -6.11
N HIS A 278 -6.62 -23.62 -5.42
CA HIS A 278 -5.18 -23.71 -5.64
C HIS A 278 -4.45 -24.13 -4.36
N PRO A 279 -4.57 -25.40 -3.92
CA PRO A 279 -4.04 -25.85 -2.63
C PRO A 279 -2.51 -25.80 -2.52
N ASN A 280 -1.81 -25.71 -3.65
CA ASN A 280 -0.34 -25.60 -3.71
C ASN A 280 0.15 -24.14 -3.78
N VAL A 281 -0.75 -23.16 -3.70
CA VAL A 281 -0.45 -21.73 -3.75
C VAL A 281 -0.76 -21.10 -2.40
N ARG A 282 0.23 -20.46 -1.81
CA ARG A 282 0.06 -19.64 -0.62
C ARG A 282 -0.46 -18.26 -1.03
N ILE A 283 -1.70 -17.96 -0.68
CA ILE A 283 -2.33 -16.65 -0.92
C ILE A 283 -2.54 -16.00 0.44
N ILE A 284 -1.95 -14.83 0.68
CA ILE A 284 -1.96 -14.08 1.95
C ILE A 284 -2.84 -12.85 1.78
N TYR A 285 -3.70 -12.54 2.75
CA TYR A 285 -4.39 -11.25 2.81
C TYR A 285 -3.52 -10.24 3.56
N GLY A 286 -3.17 -9.13 2.90
CA GLY A 286 -2.48 -8.00 3.51
C GLY A 286 -3.46 -6.97 4.08
N ASP A 287 -3.45 -6.74 5.38
CA ASP A 287 -4.35 -5.78 6.01
C ASP A 287 -3.74 -4.38 6.02
N TYR A 288 -4.29 -3.50 5.18
CA TYR A 288 -4.05 -2.06 5.25
C TYR A 288 -5.04 -1.34 6.19
N TYR A 289 -6.23 -1.90 6.38
CA TYR A 289 -7.34 -1.24 7.06
C TYR A 289 -7.08 -1.07 8.56
N THR A 290 -6.79 -2.18 9.23
CA THR A 290 -6.57 -2.23 10.67
C THR A 290 -5.41 -1.35 11.13
N PRO A 291 -4.20 -1.42 10.55
CA PRO A 291 -3.10 -0.56 10.98
C PRO A 291 -3.43 0.93 10.85
N VAL A 292 -4.04 1.37 9.75
CA VAL A 292 -4.40 2.78 9.56
C VAL A 292 -5.41 3.21 10.63
N ILE A 293 -6.44 2.42 10.93
CA ILE A 293 -7.35 2.70 12.06
C ILE A 293 -6.59 2.80 13.39
N GLN A 294 -5.60 1.93 13.62
CA GLN A 294 -4.80 1.97 14.85
C GLN A 294 -3.87 3.19 14.92
N PHE A 295 -3.37 3.70 13.81
CA PHE A 295 -2.57 4.93 13.78
C PHE A 295 -3.37 6.13 14.30
N MET A 296 -4.69 6.15 14.14
CA MET A 296 -5.54 7.21 14.68
C MET A 296 -6.03 6.92 16.10
N LEU A 297 -6.37 5.66 16.41
CA LEU A 297 -6.95 5.32 17.71
C LEU A 297 -5.89 5.12 18.81
N ARG A 298 -4.65 4.78 18.44
CA ARG A 298 -3.51 4.53 19.33
C ARG A 298 -2.19 5.08 18.74
N PRO A 299 -2.13 6.36 18.32
CA PRO A 299 -1.01 6.95 17.57
C PRO A 299 0.34 6.80 18.29
N GLU A 300 0.32 6.96 19.62
CA GLU A 300 1.49 6.88 20.49
C GLU A 300 2.23 5.53 20.39
N LYS A 301 1.51 4.43 20.09
CA LYS A 301 2.13 3.09 19.91
C LYS A 301 3.01 3.00 18.66
N PHE A 302 2.83 3.93 17.72
CA PHE A 302 3.50 3.95 16.44
C PHE A 302 4.44 5.16 16.28
N GLY A 303 4.57 5.99 17.32
CA GLY A 303 5.34 7.24 17.27
C GLY A 303 4.60 8.39 16.60
N PHE A 304 3.29 8.26 16.36
CA PHE A 304 2.50 9.31 15.70
C PHE A 304 1.91 10.30 16.70
N ALA A 305 1.67 11.52 16.22
CA ALA A 305 1.00 12.56 16.96
C ALA A 305 -0.48 12.23 17.19
N LYS A 306 -0.99 12.56 18.39
CA LYS A 306 -2.40 12.44 18.71
C LYS A 306 -3.17 13.63 18.15
N GLN A 307 -3.76 13.44 16.97
CA GLN A 307 -4.50 14.48 16.25
C GLN A 307 -5.63 13.88 15.41
N LEU A 308 -6.57 14.74 14.98
CA LEU A 308 -7.50 14.38 13.92
C LEU A 308 -6.73 14.04 12.64
N PRO A 309 -7.33 13.26 11.71
CA PRO A 309 -6.70 12.99 10.42
C PRO A 309 -6.20 14.27 9.74
N ARG A 310 -4.90 14.31 9.43
CA ARG A 310 -4.23 15.49 8.88
C ARG A 310 -3.08 15.05 7.99
N ALA A 311 -2.98 15.63 6.80
CA ALA A 311 -1.83 15.43 5.93
C ALA A 311 -0.59 16.15 6.47
N CYS A 312 0.57 15.48 6.48
CA CYS A 312 1.84 16.13 6.78
C CYS A 312 2.19 17.18 5.72
N CYS A 313 1.95 16.89 4.44
CA CYS A 313 2.26 17.76 3.32
C CYS A 313 1.00 18.16 2.55
N GLY A 314 0.79 19.46 2.39
CA GLY A 314 -0.36 19.99 1.69
C GLY A 314 -0.61 21.45 2.02
N ALA A 315 -1.83 21.89 1.80
CA ALA A 315 -2.31 23.23 2.11
C ALA A 315 -3.74 23.16 2.62
N PRO A 316 -4.20 24.10 3.46
CA PRO A 316 -5.62 24.22 3.78
C PRO A 316 -6.43 24.61 2.54
N SER A 317 -7.61 24.02 2.35
CA SER A 317 -8.55 24.40 1.29
C SER A 317 -9.37 25.63 1.66
N THR A 318 -9.88 25.67 2.89
CA THR A 318 -10.61 26.79 3.51
C THR A 318 -10.25 26.92 4.99
N PRO A 319 -10.56 28.04 5.66
CA PRO A 319 -10.36 28.17 7.11
C PRO A 319 -11.05 27.07 7.93
N GLU A 320 -12.26 26.65 7.55
CA GLU A 320 -13.05 25.63 8.24
C GLU A 320 -12.47 24.23 8.09
N ARG A 321 -11.77 23.97 6.98
CA ARG A 321 -11.14 22.69 6.66
C ARG A 321 -9.64 22.66 6.94
N ALA A 322 -9.08 23.72 7.51
CA ALA A 322 -7.63 23.88 7.70
C ALA A 322 -7.00 22.75 8.54
N ALA A 323 -7.78 22.09 9.39
CA ALA A 323 -7.34 20.94 10.19
C ALA A 323 -6.83 19.77 9.34
N TYR A 324 -7.39 19.54 8.15
CA TYR A 324 -7.05 18.39 7.29
C TYR A 324 -5.76 18.59 6.49
N ASN A 325 -5.34 19.86 6.30
CA ASN A 325 -4.17 20.23 5.48
C ASN A 325 -4.20 19.66 4.05
N PHE A 326 -5.38 19.64 3.43
CA PHE A 326 -5.56 19.11 2.10
C PHE A 326 -6.24 20.11 1.17
N ASN A 327 -5.70 20.25 -0.05
CA ASN A 327 -6.25 21.09 -1.09
C ASN A 327 -5.92 20.51 -2.48
N VAL A 328 -6.95 20.29 -3.31
CA VAL A 328 -6.79 19.72 -4.66
C VAL A 328 -6.12 20.66 -5.66
N THR A 329 -6.08 21.97 -5.39
CA THR A 329 -5.41 22.97 -6.25
C THR A 329 -4.03 23.39 -5.74
N ALA A 330 -3.63 22.89 -4.57
CA ALA A 330 -2.32 23.10 -3.95
C ALA A 330 -1.91 21.79 -3.25
N LYS A 331 -1.72 20.74 -4.05
CA LYS A 331 -1.33 19.42 -3.56
C LYS A 331 0.11 19.46 -3.05
N CYS A 332 0.49 18.49 -2.21
CA CYS A 332 1.90 18.33 -1.84
C CYS A 332 2.79 18.29 -3.09
N GLY A 333 3.87 19.08 -3.10
CA GLY A 333 4.78 19.24 -4.25
C GLY A 333 4.36 20.29 -5.29
N GLU A 334 3.21 20.95 -5.10
CA GLU A 334 2.76 22.10 -5.90
C GLU A 334 2.96 23.43 -5.14
N PRO A 335 2.99 24.58 -5.84
CA PRO A 335 3.07 25.89 -5.19
C PRO A 335 1.96 26.11 -4.15
N GLY A 336 2.33 26.65 -2.99
CA GLY A 336 1.41 26.90 -1.88
C GLY A 336 1.27 25.74 -0.88
N ALA A 337 1.72 24.54 -1.22
CA ALA A 337 1.79 23.43 -0.28
C ALA A 337 3.09 23.44 0.53
N THR A 338 3.02 22.96 1.77
CA THR A 338 4.19 22.81 2.65
C THR A 338 4.14 21.46 3.36
N ALA A 339 5.33 20.87 3.57
CA ALA A 339 5.49 19.67 4.39
C ALA A 339 5.65 20.03 5.87
N CYS A 340 5.17 19.15 6.74
CA CYS A 340 5.41 19.22 8.17
C CYS A 340 6.91 19.03 8.47
N ALA A 341 7.35 19.54 9.62
CA ALA A 341 8.78 19.53 9.98
C ALA A 341 9.34 18.11 10.22
N ASP A 342 8.51 17.21 10.75
CA ASP A 342 8.90 15.82 11.01
C ASP A 342 7.83 14.84 10.50
N PRO A 343 8.00 14.29 9.28
CA PRO A 343 7.09 13.29 8.71
C PRO A 343 6.97 12.00 9.54
N THR A 344 7.95 11.67 10.39
CA THR A 344 7.92 10.42 11.18
C THR A 344 6.85 10.44 12.27
N THR A 345 6.34 11.62 12.62
CA THR A 345 5.27 11.82 13.59
C THR A 345 3.87 11.79 12.96
N HIS A 346 3.76 11.62 11.64
CA HIS A 346 2.50 11.63 10.90
C HIS A 346 2.30 10.29 10.19
N TRP A 347 1.05 9.84 10.09
CA TRP A 347 0.72 8.63 9.32
C TRP A 347 0.32 8.95 7.87
N SER A 348 -0.31 10.09 7.63
CA SER A 348 -0.75 10.56 6.32
C SER A 348 0.28 11.51 5.75
N TRP A 349 0.81 11.21 4.56
CA TRP A 349 1.77 12.07 3.87
C TRP A 349 1.06 13.25 3.21
N ASP A 350 0.33 13.02 2.12
CA ASP A 350 -0.28 14.07 1.30
C ASP A 350 -1.81 14.16 1.41
N GLY A 351 -2.40 13.32 2.26
CA GLY A 351 -3.85 13.24 2.45
C GLY A 351 -4.55 12.15 1.63
N ILE A 352 -3.81 11.47 0.75
CA ILE A 352 -4.22 10.29 -0.01
C ILE A 352 -3.30 9.09 0.34
N HIS A 353 -2.00 9.34 0.48
CA HIS A 353 -0.98 8.33 0.71
C HIS A 353 -0.40 8.41 2.12
N LEU A 354 0.28 7.34 2.53
CA LEU A 354 0.90 7.22 3.84
C LEU A 354 2.34 7.74 3.84
N THR A 355 2.83 8.08 5.03
CA THR A 355 4.25 8.37 5.23
C THR A 355 5.09 7.09 5.19
N GLU A 356 6.40 7.21 4.97
CA GLU A 356 7.35 6.10 5.08
C GLU A 356 7.22 5.42 6.46
N ALA A 357 7.08 6.20 7.53
CA ALA A 357 6.94 5.67 8.88
C ALA A 357 5.70 4.76 9.02
N ALA A 358 4.57 5.17 8.45
CA ALA A 358 3.35 4.36 8.42
C ALA A 358 3.49 3.10 7.57
N TYR A 359 4.06 3.22 6.36
CA TYR A 359 4.32 2.07 5.51
C TYR A 359 5.26 1.05 6.17
N ARG A 360 6.27 1.50 6.93
CA ARG A 360 7.15 0.61 7.70
C ARG A 360 6.39 -0.22 8.73
N HIS A 361 5.46 0.38 9.48
CA HIS A 361 4.64 -0.33 10.46
C HIS A 361 3.74 -1.38 9.81
N ILE A 362 3.16 -1.04 8.65
CA ILE A 362 2.35 -1.99 7.88
C ILE A 362 3.21 -3.14 7.37
N ALA A 363 4.35 -2.85 6.75
CA ALA A 363 5.26 -3.87 6.23
C ALA A 363 5.70 -4.84 7.34
N LYS A 364 6.10 -4.33 8.51
CA LYS A 364 6.42 -5.16 9.68
C LYS A 364 5.24 -6.02 10.11
N GLY A 365 4.03 -5.48 10.09
CA GLY A 365 2.83 -6.23 10.43
C GLY A 365 2.46 -7.32 9.42
N TRP A 366 2.81 -7.16 8.14
CA TRP A 366 2.65 -8.21 7.14
C TRP A 366 3.72 -9.29 7.28
N LEU A 367 4.96 -8.87 7.50
CA LEU A 367 6.11 -9.76 7.67
C LEU A 367 5.95 -10.65 8.91
N TYR A 368 5.62 -10.05 10.05
CA TYR A 368 5.72 -10.67 11.38
C TYR A 368 4.39 -10.76 12.13
N GLY A 369 3.29 -10.30 11.52
CA GLY A 369 2.01 -10.14 12.19
C GLY A 369 1.89 -8.79 12.95
N PRO A 370 0.66 -8.34 13.25
CA PRO A 370 -0.61 -9.04 13.06
C PRO A 370 -1.41 -8.57 11.84
N PHE A 371 -0.81 -7.82 10.91
CA PHE A 371 -1.53 -7.17 9.80
C PHE A 371 -1.57 -8.03 8.54
N ALA A 372 -1.49 -9.35 8.69
CA ALA A 372 -1.80 -10.31 7.64
C ALA A 372 -2.56 -11.49 8.27
N ASP A 373 -3.43 -12.14 7.51
CA ASP A 373 -4.17 -13.32 8.00
C ASP A 373 -3.24 -14.52 8.26
N GLN A 374 -2.12 -14.56 7.54
CA GLN A 374 -0.94 -15.34 7.86
C GLN A 374 0.31 -14.45 7.68
N PRO A 375 1.18 -14.29 8.70
CA PRO A 375 2.44 -13.58 8.53
C PRO A 375 3.28 -14.18 7.41
N ILE A 376 3.96 -13.33 6.62
CA ILE A 376 4.81 -13.81 5.52
C ILE A 376 5.92 -14.70 6.08
N ILE A 377 6.56 -14.26 7.17
CA ILE A 377 7.57 -14.99 7.91
C ILE A 377 6.89 -15.70 9.08
N GLN A 378 6.71 -17.00 8.94
CA GLN A 378 6.16 -17.83 10.03
C GLN A 378 7.25 -18.06 11.08
N SER A 379 6.94 -17.78 12.35
CA SER A 379 7.81 -18.18 13.45
C SER A 379 7.84 -19.70 13.54
N SER A 380 9.05 -20.27 13.56
CA SER A 380 9.30 -21.71 13.77
C SER A 380 8.71 -22.22 15.07
#